data_AF-A0A507QKT5-F1
#
_entry.id   AF-A0A507QKT5-F1
#
_cell.length_a   1.000
_cell.length_b   1.000
_cell.length_c   1.000
_cell.angle_alpha   90.00
_cell.angle_beta   90.00
_cell.angle_gamma   90.00
#
_symmetry.space_group_name_H-M   'P 1'
#
loop_
_entity.id
_entity.type
_entity.pdbx_description
1 polymer ?
#
loop_
_entity_poly.entity_id
_entity_poly.type
_entity_poly.pdbx_seq_one_letter_code
_entity_poly.pdbx_strand_id
1 'polypeptide(L)'
;MDFDSKRVIIKARVTDIDGEPQRRSNTLGEAFCKQVLGREFHAQPQPTGYDHVHIPGEFDSAEPKERWFVFDLNVTGELSKEDVAQIPHQVYLASRRGNTWEFIQRGSWVQKAKKGALRLTWGGKEEQKFVARMRNQMIVESTE
;
A
#
# COMPACT_ATOMS: atom_id res chain seq x y z
N MET A 1 12.87 5.05 -15.36
CA MET A 1 12.82 4.13 -14.21
C MET A 1 11.42 3.57 -14.18
N ASP A 2 11.26 2.27 -14.35
CA ASP A 2 9.95 1.62 -14.38
C ASP A 2 9.28 1.77 -13.02
N PHE A 3 8.23 2.59 -12.95
CA PHE A 3 7.34 2.67 -11.80
C PHE A 3 6.34 1.51 -11.87
N ASP A 4 6.84 0.28 -11.89
CA ASP A 4 5.97 -0.89 -12.04
C ASP A 4 4.98 -0.98 -10.89
N SER A 5 3.70 -1.05 -11.24
CA SER A 5 2.60 -1.34 -10.31
C SER A 5 2.90 -2.63 -9.56
N LYS A 6 2.84 -2.58 -8.23
CA LYS A 6 3.10 -3.76 -7.39
C LYS A 6 2.26 -3.75 -6.14
N ARG A 7 1.93 -4.95 -5.66
CA ARG A 7 1.29 -5.14 -4.36
C ARG A 7 2.33 -5.58 -3.34
N VAL A 8 2.56 -4.75 -2.34
CA VAL A 8 3.46 -5.05 -1.22
C VAL A 8 2.64 -5.44 0.00
N ILE A 9 3.00 -6.54 0.62
CA ILE A 9 2.28 -7.09 1.78
C ILE A 9 3.28 -7.19 2.93
N ILE A 10 3.08 -6.40 3.98
CA ILE A 10 4.00 -6.28 5.10
C ILE A 10 3.33 -6.84 6.34
N LYS A 11 3.95 -7.85 6.95
CA LYS A 11 3.58 -8.30 8.29
C LYS A 11 4.40 -7.50 9.31
N ALA A 12 3.73 -6.76 10.18
CA ALA A 12 4.37 -5.94 11.21
C ALA A 12 3.60 -6.04 12.53
N ARG A 13 4.30 -5.84 13.65
CA ARG A 13 3.64 -5.60 14.94
C ARG A 13 3.16 -4.16 14.99
N VAL A 14 1.88 -3.95 15.31
CA VAL A 14 1.26 -2.62 15.26
C VAL A 14 1.88 -1.63 16.25
N THR A 15 2.32 -2.09 17.41
CA THR A 15 2.97 -1.27 18.43
C THR A 15 4.42 -0.90 18.11
N ASP A 16 5.04 -1.58 17.14
CA ASP A 16 6.39 -1.21 16.68
C ASP A 16 6.34 -0.04 15.68
N ILE A 17 5.13 0.33 15.22
CA ILE A 17 4.92 1.45 14.30
C ILE A 17 4.72 2.73 15.09
N ASP A 18 5.62 3.68 14.84
CA ASP A 18 5.63 4.99 15.50
C ASP A 18 4.45 5.87 15.12
N GLY A 19 4.25 6.86 15.98
CA GLY A 19 3.31 7.94 15.77
C GLY A 19 1.91 7.59 16.27
N GLU A 20 0.96 8.39 15.84
CA GLU A 20 -0.44 8.23 16.24
C GLU A 20 -0.99 6.89 15.71
N PRO A 21 -1.75 6.13 16.52
CA PRO A 21 -2.29 4.84 16.10
C PRO A 21 -3.04 4.88 14.76
N GLN A 22 -3.78 5.95 14.51
CA GLN A 22 -4.54 6.17 13.27
C GLN A 22 -3.65 6.38 12.03
N ARG A 23 -2.39 6.80 12.22
CA ARG A 23 -1.43 7.06 11.15
C ARG A 23 -0.49 5.90 10.86
N ARG A 24 -0.47 4.86 11.69
CA ARG A 24 0.48 3.73 11.59
C ARG A 24 0.58 3.12 10.20
N SER A 25 -0.55 2.92 9.52
CA SER A 25 -0.59 2.39 8.15
C SER A 25 0.26 3.24 7.18
N ASN A 26 0.13 4.57 7.26
CA ASN A 26 0.91 5.50 6.45
C ASN A 26 2.36 5.56 6.91
N THR A 27 2.63 5.63 8.22
CA THR A 27 4.00 5.63 8.77
C THR A 27 4.79 4.41 8.31
N LEU A 28 4.17 3.22 8.29
CA LEU A 28 4.81 2.00 7.80
C LEU A 28 5.06 2.05 6.28
N GLY A 29 4.09 2.56 5.50
CA GLY A 29 4.23 2.76 4.06
C GLY A 29 5.35 3.74 3.71
N GLU A 30 5.42 4.87 4.41
CA GLU A 30 6.48 5.88 4.31
C GLU A 30 7.84 5.28 4.62
N ALA A 31 7.97 4.55 5.73
CA ALA A 31 9.21 3.89 6.11
C ALA A 31 9.67 2.86 5.07
N PHE A 32 8.76 2.03 4.57
CA PHE A 32 9.05 1.03 3.55
C PHE A 32 9.49 1.68 2.23
N CYS A 33 8.72 2.64 1.71
CA CYS A 33 9.04 3.30 0.44
C CYS A 33 10.39 4.01 0.51
N LYS A 34 10.66 4.71 1.62
CA LYS A 34 11.93 5.42 1.80
C LYS A 34 13.12 4.47 1.88
N GLN A 35 13.03 3.40 2.67
CA GLN A 35 14.19 2.52 2.94
C GLN A 35 14.40 1.46 1.87
N VAL A 36 13.33 0.88 1.32
CA VAL A 36 13.40 -0.25 0.39
C VAL A 36 13.32 0.20 -1.06
N LEU A 37 12.52 1.23 -1.36
CA LEU A 37 12.29 1.69 -2.74
C LEU A 37 13.02 2.99 -3.08
N GLY A 38 13.59 3.70 -2.10
CA GLY A 38 14.27 4.98 -2.30
C GLY A 38 13.34 6.10 -2.79
N ARG A 39 12.03 6.03 -2.49
CA ARG A 39 11.04 7.05 -2.87
C ARG A 39 10.07 7.39 -1.74
N GLU A 40 9.34 8.49 -1.89
CA GLU A 40 8.27 8.85 -0.96
C GLU A 40 7.02 7.97 -1.15
N PHE A 41 6.20 7.87 -0.12
CA PHE A 41 4.90 7.20 -0.16
C PHE A 41 3.82 8.24 -0.49
N HIS A 42 3.11 8.05 -1.60
CA HIS A 42 2.14 9.01 -2.11
C HIS A 42 0.71 8.62 -1.73
N ALA A 43 0.35 8.77 -0.45
CA ALA A 43 -0.95 8.34 0.07
C ALA A 43 -2.16 9.08 -0.52
N GLN A 44 -1.94 10.29 -1.04
CA GLN A 44 -3.02 11.14 -1.57
C GLN A 44 -3.41 10.68 -2.98
N PRO A 45 -4.68 10.34 -3.24
CA PRO A 45 -5.13 9.98 -4.57
C PRO A 45 -4.95 11.15 -5.56
N GLN A 46 -4.27 10.88 -6.68
CA GLN A 46 -4.02 11.85 -7.73
C GLN A 46 -4.21 11.21 -9.11
N PRO A 47 -4.64 11.99 -10.14
CA PRO A 47 -4.76 11.50 -11.51
C PRO A 47 -3.49 10.91 -12.11
N THR A 48 -2.31 11.39 -11.70
CA THR A 48 -1.00 10.89 -12.16
C THR A 48 -0.59 9.59 -11.46
N GLY A 49 -1.22 9.27 -10.33
CA GLY A 49 -1.01 8.03 -9.59
C GLY A 49 -0.83 8.27 -8.10
N TYR A 50 -1.01 7.21 -7.31
CA TYR A 50 -0.93 7.23 -5.86
C TYR A 50 -0.56 5.86 -5.30
N ASP A 51 -0.25 5.81 -4.02
CA ASP A 51 -0.10 4.59 -3.26
C ASP A 51 -1.29 4.43 -2.32
N HIS A 52 -1.90 3.25 -2.35
CA HIS A 52 -3.07 2.94 -1.53
C HIS A 52 -2.71 1.95 -0.43
N VAL A 53 -3.25 2.17 0.77
CA VAL A 53 -3.10 1.24 1.89
C VAL A 53 -4.44 0.62 2.26
N HIS A 54 -4.47 -0.71 2.29
CA HIS A 54 -5.57 -1.48 2.86
C HIS A 54 -5.33 -1.63 4.35
N ILE A 55 -6.12 -0.91 5.15
CA ILE A 55 -5.98 -0.86 6.59
C ILE A 55 -6.56 -2.14 7.22
N PRO A 56 -5.76 -2.99 7.87
CA PRO A 56 -6.28 -4.18 8.53
C PRO A 56 -7.06 -3.80 9.80
N GLY A 57 -7.96 -4.67 10.24
CA GLY A 57 -8.59 -4.52 11.56
C GLY A 57 -7.55 -4.50 12.68
N GLU A 58 -7.80 -3.68 13.71
CA GLU A 58 -6.94 -3.55 14.90
C GLU A 58 -5.52 -3.05 14.59
N PHE A 59 -5.33 -2.34 13.46
CA PHE A 59 -4.07 -1.68 13.10
C PHE A 59 -3.63 -0.62 14.13
N ASP A 60 -4.59 -0.04 14.82
CA ASP A 60 -4.46 1.01 15.83
C ASP A 60 -4.43 0.45 17.27
N SER A 61 -4.43 -0.88 17.44
CA SER A 61 -4.45 -1.51 18.75
C SER A 61 -3.26 -1.08 19.63
N ALA A 62 -3.52 -0.85 20.91
CA ALA A 62 -2.48 -0.63 21.91
C ALA A 62 -1.73 -1.93 22.27
N GLU A 63 -2.28 -3.09 21.92
CA GLU A 63 -1.66 -4.39 22.17
C GLU A 63 -0.66 -4.78 21.06
N PRO A 64 0.40 -5.55 21.38
CA PRO A 64 1.47 -5.91 20.44
C PRO A 64 1.05 -6.98 19.41
N LYS A 65 -0.01 -6.70 18.65
CA LYS A 65 -0.58 -7.62 17.65
C LYS A 65 0.18 -7.53 16.33
N GLU A 66 0.40 -8.67 15.70
CA GLU A 66 0.90 -8.71 14.33
C GLU A 66 -0.25 -8.59 13.32
N ARG A 67 -0.11 -7.68 12.37
CA ARG A 67 -1.08 -7.47 11.29
C ARG A 67 -0.41 -7.46 9.93
N TRP A 68 -1.20 -7.80 8.92
CA TRP A 68 -0.81 -7.75 7.52
C TRP A 68 -1.31 -6.44 6.92
N PHE A 69 -0.40 -5.53 6.62
CA PHE A 69 -0.66 -4.31 5.89
C PHE A 69 -0.45 -4.59 4.41
N VAL A 70 -1.40 -4.16 3.57
CA VAL A 70 -1.30 -4.35 2.12
C VAL A 70 -1.26 -2.99 1.45
N PHE A 71 -0.24 -2.78 0.63
CA PHE A 71 0.02 -1.56 -0.10
C PHE A 71 -0.06 -1.83 -1.59
N ASP A 72 -0.89 -1.07 -2.28
CA ASP A 72 -0.94 -1.03 -3.74
C ASP A 72 -0.13 0.17 -4.17
N LEU A 73 1.02 -0.08 -4.80
CA LEU A 73 1.96 0.95 -5.17
C LEU A 73 1.82 1.32 -6.63
N ASN A 74 1.96 2.61 -6.92
CA ASN A 74 1.84 3.18 -8.28
C ASN A 74 0.48 2.89 -8.93
N VAL A 75 -0.60 3.10 -8.18
CA VAL A 75 -1.97 2.96 -8.68
C VAL A 75 -2.25 4.07 -9.69
N THR A 76 -2.42 3.71 -10.95
CA THR A 76 -2.79 4.63 -12.04
C THR A 76 -4.20 4.38 -12.58
N GLY A 77 -4.88 3.34 -12.13
CA GLY A 77 -6.22 3.00 -12.60
C GLY A 77 -6.77 1.77 -11.93
N GLU A 78 -7.98 1.39 -12.34
CA GLU A 78 -8.62 0.14 -11.92
C GLU A 78 -7.91 -1.05 -12.56
N LEU A 79 -7.78 -2.13 -11.79
CA LEU A 79 -7.31 -3.43 -12.29
C LEU A 79 -8.34 -4.49 -11.90
N SER A 80 -8.60 -5.42 -12.83
CA SER A 80 -9.40 -6.61 -12.53
C SER A 80 -8.66 -7.50 -11.51
N LYS A 81 -9.36 -8.47 -10.91
CA LYS A 81 -8.71 -9.40 -9.97
C LYS A 81 -7.65 -10.24 -10.70
N GLU A 82 -7.91 -10.56 -11.96
CA GLU A 82 -7.06 -11.32 -12.85
C GLU A 82 -5.77 -10.54 -13.14
N ASP A 83 -5.88 -9.25 -13.46
CA ASP A 83 -4.72 -8.37 -13.70
C ASP A 83 -3.91 -8.17 -12.43
N VAL A 84 -4.59 -7.96 -11.29
CA VAL A 84 -3.91 -7.89 -9.99
C VAL A 84 -3.16 -9.19 -9.72
N ALA A 85 -3.68 -10.36 -10.08
CA ALA A 85 -2.96 -11.61 -9.85
C ALA A 85 -1.62 -11.69 -10.62
N GLN A 86 -1.51 -10.98 -11.76
CA GLN A 86 -0.32 -10.93 -12.61
C GLN A 86 0.71 -9.89 -12.16
N ILE A 87 0.30 -8.80 -11.50
CA ILE A 87 1.29 -7.80 -11.04
C ILE A 87 2.23 -8.39 -9.97
N PRO A 88 3.48 -7.90 -9.89
CA PRO A 88 4.43 -8.33 -8.86
C PRO A 88 3.84 -8.20 -7.45
N HIS A 89 3.94 -9.30 -6.69
CA HIS A 89 3.59 -9.33 -5.27
C HIS A 89 4.85 -9.56 -4.45
N GLN A 90 5.12 -8.65 -3.53
CA GLN A 90 6.24 -8.78 -2.60
C GLN A 90 5.73 -8.88 -1.18
N VAL A 91 6.34 -9.77 -0.40
CA VAL A 91 5.97 -9.97 1.00
C VAL A 91 7.17 -9.69 1.87
N TYR A 92 6.97 -8.93 2.94
CA TYR A 92 8.00 -8.59 3.91
C TYR A 92 7.54 -8.91 5.32
N LEU A 93 8.47 -9.37 6.14
CA LEU A 93 8.35 -9.28 7.59
C LEU A 93 9.08 -8.00 8.01
N ALA A 94 8.37 -7.11 8.70
CA ALA A 94 8.92 -5.88 9.24
C ALA A 94 9.00 -5.96 10.75
N SER A 95 10.17 -5.60 11.27
CA SER A 95 10.41 -5.41 12.70
C SER A 95 11.18 -4.12 12.90
N ARG A 96 11.05 -3.55 14.10
CA ARG A 96 11.78 -2.35 14.46
C ARG A 96 12.88 -2.67 15.46
N ARG A 97 14.08 -2.14 15.21
CA ARG A 97 15.22 -2.21 16.14
C ARG A 97 15.69 -0.79 16.45
N GLY A 98 15.33 -0.28 17.63
CA GLY A 98 15.56 1.12 17.99
C GLY A 98 14.82 2.06 17.04
N ASN A 99 15.56 2.89 16.29
CA ASN A 99 15.00 3.85 15.34
C ASN A 99 15.01 3.38 13.89
N THR A 100 15.41 2.13 13.64
CA THR A 100 15.56 1.60 12.28
C THR A 100 14.58 0.47 12.03
N TRP A 101 13.99 0.46 10.83
CA TRP A 101 13.18 -0.65 10.36
C TRP A 101 14.05 -1.70 9.69
N GLU A 102 13.74 -2.96 9.95
CA GLU A 102 14.30 -4.10 9.24
C GLU A 102 13.18 -4.72 8.41
N PHE A 103 13.30 -4.64 7.08
CA PHE A 103 12.35 -5.24 6.14
C PHE A 103 12.99 -6.48 5.51
N ILE A 104 12.56 -7.66 5.93
CA ILE A 104 13.10 -8.92 5.41
C ILE A 104 12.12 -9.54 4.43
N GLN A 105 12.52 -9.68 3.18
CA GLN A 105 11.68 -10.27 2.14
C GLN A 105 11.38 -11.74 2.46
N ARG A 106 10.14 -12.17 2.18
CA ARG A 106 9.61 -13.51 2.45
C ARG A 106 8.95 -14.08 1.18
N GLY A 107 9.77 -14.39 0.17
CA GLY A 107 9.28 -14.93 -1.11
C GLY A 107 8.41 -16.19 -0.96
N SER A 108 8.73 -17.06 0.01
CA SER A 108 7.94 -18.27 0.31
C SER A 108 6.53 -17.97 0.84
N TRP A 109 6.23 -16.75 1.28
CA TRP A 109 4.92 -16.36 1.82
C TRP A 109 4.00 -15.75 0.76
N VAL A 110 4.50 -15.48 -0.45
CA VAL A 110 3.75 -14.77 -1.52
C VAL A 110 2.41 -15.42 -1.80
N GLN A 111 2.36 -16.75 -1.97
CA GLN A 111 1.10 -17.44 -2.30
C GLN A 111 0.06 -17.33 -1.18
N LYS A 112 0.49 -17.44 0.08
CA LYS A 112 -0.40 -17.26 1.25
C LYS A 112 -0.90 -15.82 1.34
N ALA A 113 -0.03 -14.84 1.11
CA ALA A 113 -0.37 -13.44 1.17
C ALA A 113 -1.31 -13.02 0.02
N LYS A 114 -1.07 -13.52 -1.20
CA LYS A 114 -1.99 -13.36 -2.35
C LYS A 114 -3.40 -13.82 -2.00
N LYS A 115 -3.55 -15.02 -1.42
CA LYS A 115 -4.85 -15.55 -0.97
C LYS A 115 -5.55 -14.62 0.03
N GLY A 116 -4.81 -14.07 0.99
CA GLY A 116 -5.36 -13.13 1.96
C GLY A 116 -5.81 -11.79 1.35
N ALA A 117 -5.15 -11.36 0.28
CA ALA A 117 -5.42 -10.11 -0.42
C ALA A 117 -6.46 -10.23 -1.56
N LEU A 118 -6.98 -11.43 -1.88
CA LEU A 118 -7.92 -11.66 -2.99
C LEU A 118 -9.20 -10.81 -2.92
N ARG A 119 -9.61 -10.44 -1.71
CA ARG A 119 -10.80 -9.62 -1.46
C ARG A 119 -10.54 -8.12 -1.57
N LEU A 120 -9.27 -7.71 -1.65
CA LEU A 120 -8.86 -6.31 -1.66
C LEU A 120 -8.84 -5.80 -3.10
N THR A 121 -9.75 -4.88 -3.39
CA THR A 121 -9.77 -4.15 -4.66
C THR A 121 -8.48 -3.35 -4.81
N TRP A 122 -7.80 -3.48 -5.95
CA TRP A 122 -6.64 -2.66 -6.27
C TRP A 122 -6.94 -1.18 -6.08
N GLY A 123 -6.08 -0.43 -5.39
CA GLY A 123 -6.17 1.03 -5.31
C GLY A 123 -7.33 1.63 -4.51
N GLY A 124 -8.23 0.81 -3.97
CA GLY A 124 -9.39 1.28 -3.21
C GLY A 124 -10.53 1.82 -4.09
N LYS A 125 -11.76 1.39 -3.81
CA LYS A 125 -12.92 1.71 -4.65
C LYS A 125 -13.28 3.20 -4.63
N GLU A 126 -13.23 3.83 -3.47
CA GLU A 126 -13.64 5.23 -3.33
C GLU A 126 -12.56 6.17 -3.86
N GLU A 127 -11.30 5.83 -3.63
CA GLU A 127 -10.14 6.54 -4.20
C GLU A 127 -10.16 6.50 -5.73
N GLN A 128 -10.48 5.35 -6.33
CA GLN A 128 -10.60 5.22 -7.78
C GLN A 128 -11.74 6.06 -8.35
N LYS A 129 -12.92 6.06 -7.70
CA LYS A 129 -14.02 6.94 -8.10
C LYS A 129 -13.65 8.41 -7.99
N PHE A 130 -12.94 8.79 -6.92
CA PHE A 130 -12.47 10.15 -6.71
C PHE A 130 -11.51 10.58 -7.81
N VAL A 131 -10.50 9.77 -8.13
CA VAL A 131 -9.53 10.04 -9.19
C VAL A 131 -10.19 10.08 -10.58
N ALA A 132 -11.15 9.20 -10.85
CA ALA A 132 -11.91 9.22 -12.11
C ALA A 132 -12.68 10.53 -12.30
N ARG A 133 -13.29 11.06 -11.22
CA ARG A 133 -13.96 12.37 -11.27
C ARG A 133 -12.98 13.52 -11.57
N MET A 134 -11.82 13.52 -10.92
CA MET A 134 -10.78 14.53 -11.18
C MET A 134 -10.31 14.52 -12.63
N ARG A 135 -10.11 13.33 -13.22
CA ARG A 135 -9.70 13.19 -14.62
C ARG A 135 -10.74 13.76 -15.58
N ASN A 136 -12.02 13.47 -15.33
CA ASN A 136 -13.09 14.01 -16.17
C ASN A 136 -13.15 15.55 -16.11
N GLN A 137 -12.93 16.15 -14.94
CA GLN A 137 -12.88 17.61 -14.79
C GLN A 137 -11.71 18.22 -15.59
N MET A 138 -10.51 17.64 -15.48
CA MET A 138 -9.34 18.11 -16.25
C MET A 138 -9.54 18.03 -17.76
N ILE A 139 -10.22 16.99 -18.25
CA ILE A 139 -10.51 16.84 -19.69
C ILE A 139 -11.46 17.94 -20.16
N VAL A 140 -12.53 18.23 -19.41
CA VAL A 140 -13.50 19.28 -19.74
C VAL A 140 -12.82 20.64 -19.80
N GLU A 141 -12.01 20.99 -18.80
CA GLU A 141 -11.27 22.26 -18.75
C GLU A 141 -10.21 22.41 -19.86
N SER A 142 -9.72 21.30 -20.41
CA SER A 142 -8.72 21.32 -21.51
C SER A 142 -9.36 21.45 -22.90
N THR A 143 -10.69 21.35 -22.99
CA THR A 143 -11.46 21.42 -24.24
C THR A 143 -12.23 22.73 -24.43
N GLU A 144 -12.17 23.61 -23.42
CA GLU A 144 -12.66 25.00 -23.47
C GLU A 144 -11.51 25.98 -23.78
#